data_AF-A0A6G0TP06-F1
#
_entry.id   AF-A0A6G0TP06-F1
#
_cell.length_a   1.000
_cell.length_b   1.000
_cell.length_c   1.000
_cell.angle_alpha   90.00
_cell.angle_beta   90.00
_cell.angle_gamma   90.00
#
_symmetry.space_group_name_H-M   'P 1'
#
loop_
_entity.id
_entity.type
_entity.pdbx_description
1 polymer ?
#
loop_
_entity_poly.entity_id
_entity_poly.type
_entity_poly.pdbx_seq_one_letter_code
_entity_poly.pdbx_strand_id
1 'polypeptide(L)'
;MRAYNLDAAHYFTAPGLSFDAMLKFTGQKLQLLHDYDMLLMYENGIRGGLVQASMRYAKANNAKTPGYDDTKEKSWIVYQDCNNLYGWAMSQYMPYGGFNWVEPTLNGLNDLDDTSPIGRIYEVDVSYPKELHDKHNDLPFLPQNSIPRGSKVRKLMATFEKKENYVIHYRNLQQAIKNGLIVEKVNIYFISF
;
A
#
# COMPACT_ATOMS: atom_id res chain seq x y z
N MET A 1 -18.10 24.63 13.38
CA MET A 1 -18.99 24.21 12.26
C MET A 1 -19.01 25.16 11.05
N ARG A 2 -18.43 26.38 11.10
CA ARG A 2 -18.40 27.29 9.92
C ARG A 2 -17.51 26.80 8.76
N ALA A 3 -16.49 25.98 9.03
CA ALA A 3 -15.48 25.59 8.03
C ALA A 3 -16.04 24.82 6.82
N TYR A 4 -16.99 23.89 7.03
CA TYR A 4 -17.56 23.05 5.97
C TYR A 4 -19.06 23.30 5.73
N ASN A 5 -19.65 24.22 6.51
CA ASN A 5 -21.09 24.46 6.54
C ASN A 5 -21.90 23.14 6.74
N LEU A 6 -21.38 22.29 7.62
CA LEU A 6 -22.00 21.04 8.09
C LEU A 6 -22.13 21.14 9.60
N ASP A 7 -23.30 20.79 10.14
CA ASP A 7 -23.53 20.73 11.58
C ASP A 7 -23.16 19.34 12.10
N ALA A 8 -22.19 19.26 13.01
CA ALA A 8 -21.70 18.00 13.54
C ALA A 8 -22.78 17.26 14.37
N ALA A 9 -23.79 17.97 14.90
CA ALA A 9 -24.90 17.36 15.62
C ALA A 9 -25.80 16.49 14.73
N HIS A 10 -25.70 16.61 13.40
CA HIS A 10 -26.42 15.75 12.45
C HIS A 10 -25.70 14.44 12.10
N TYR A 11 -24.51 14.18 12.67
CA TYR A 11 -23.71 13.00 12.37
C TYR A 11 -23.57 12.08 13.56
N PHE A 12 -23.76 10.78 13.33
CA PHE A 12 -23.56 9.76 14.37
C PHE A 12 -22.08 9.57 14.74
N THR A 13 -21.16 9.81 13.80
CA THR A 13 -19.72 9.57 13.98
C THR A 13 -18.86 10.64 13.31
N ALA A 14 -17.67 10.87 13.84
CA ALA A 14 -16.70 11.79 13.24
C ALA A 14 -16.24 11.36 11.83
N PRO A 15 -16.01 10.06 11.51
CA PRO A 15 -15.72 9.63 10.14
C PRO A 15 -16.84 9.96 9.15
N GLY A 16 -18.11 9.80 9.55
CA GLY A 16 -19.25 10.18 8.70
C GLY A 16 -19.24 11.67 8.35
N LEU A 17 -19.03 12.53 9.36
CA LEU A 17 -18.88 13.98 9.15
C LEU A 17 -17.69 14.29 8.23
N SER A 18 -16.53 13.67 8.45
CA SER A 18 -15.33 13.89 7.64
C SER A 18 -15.53 13.44 6.18
N PHE A 19 -16.23 12.33 5.96
CA PHE A 19 -16.53 11.82 4.62
C PHE A 19 -17.46 12.75 3.85
N ASP A 20 -18.55 13.22 4.47
CA ASP A 20 -19.45 14.19 3.86
C ASP A 20 -18.79 15.55 3.62
N ALA A 21 -17.93 16.00 4.55
CA ALA A 21 -17.14 17.20 4.36
C ALA A 21 -16.23 17.08 3.13
N MET A 22 -15.59 15.93 2.94
CA MET A 22 -14.77 15.64 1.76
C MET A 22 -15.59 15.65 0.46
N LEU A 23 -16.74 14.98 0.42
CA LEU A 23 -17.61 14.97 -0.77
C LEU A 23 -18.12 16.37 -1.11
N LYS A 24 -18.55 17.14 -0.11
CA LYS A 24 -19.03 18.51 -0.30
C LYS A 24 -17.92 19.46 -0.75
N PHE A 25 -16.71 19.31 -0.21
CA PHE A 25 -15.56 20.14 -0.57
C PHE A 25 -15.06 19.85 -1.99
N THR A 26 -14.98 18.58 -2.35
CA THR A 26 -14.44 18.15 -3.66
C THR A 26 -15.48 18.17 -4.77
N GLY A 27 -16.78 18.06 -4.44
CA GLY A 27 -17.86 17.93 -5.42
C GLY A 27 -17.87 16.59 -6.16
N GLN A 28 -17.04 15.63 -5.73
CA GLN A 28 -16.89 14.35 -6.42
C GLN A 28 -18.10 13.45 -6.25
N LYS A 29 -18.37 12.66 -7.29
CA LYS A 29 -19.43 11.64 -7.30
C LYS A 29 -18.79 10.27 -7.37
N LEU A 30 -18.92 9.51 -6.27
CA LEU A 30 -18.39 8.16 -6.20
C LEU A 30 -19.37 7.18 -6.85
N GLN A 31 -18.88 6.36 -7.78
CA GLN A 31 -19.65 5.23 -8.30
C GLN A 31 -19.65 4.11 -7.26
N LEU A 32 -20.80 3.46 -7.06
CA LEU A 32 -20.87 2.26 -6.24
C LEU A 32 -20.35 1.05 -7.03
N LEU A 33 -19.55 0.21 -6.37
CA LEU A 33 -19.17 -1.10 -6.90
C LEU A 33 -20.36 -2.05 -6.76
N HIS A 34 -20.93 -2.47 -7.89
CA HIS A 34 -22.09 -3.36 -7.94
C HIS A 34 -21.74 -4.81 -8.32
N ASP A 35 -20.59 -4.99 -8.97
CA ASP A 35 -20.10 -6.31 -9.37
C ASP A 35 -19.52 -7.03 -8.13
N TYR A 36 -20.04 -8.23 -7.87
CA TYR A 36 -19.69 -9.02 -6.69
C TYR A 36 -18.22 -9.49 -6.74
N ASP A 37 -17.73 -9.88 -7.91
CA ASP A 37 -16.37 -10.38 -8.07
C ASP A 37 -15.36 -9.23 -7.95
N MET A 38 -15.69 -8.03 -8.45
CA MET A 38 -14.88 -6.83 -8.22
C MET A 38 -14.78 -6.50 -6.74
N LEU A 39 -15.91 -6.56 -6.01
CA LEU A 39 -15.94 -6.30 -4.58
C LEU A 39 -15.02 -7.28 -3.82
N LEU A 40 -15.15 -8.58 -4.09
CA LEU A 40 -14.30 -9.59 -3.48
C LEU A 40 -12.82 -9.39 -3.84
N MET A 41 -12.50 -9.03 -5.07
CA MET A 41 -11.13 -8.72 -5.50
C MET A 41 -10.57 -7.53 -4.71
N TYR A 42 -11.33 -6.44 -4.56
CA TYR A 42 -10.94 -5.29 -3.75
C TYR A 42 -10.72 -5.65 -2.28
N GLU A 43 -11.67 -6.37 -1.66
CA GLU A 43 -11.55 -6.82 -0.28
C GLU A 43 -10.32 -7.71 -0.07
N ASN A 44 -10.07 -8.63 -1.00
CA ASN A 44 -8.88 -9.48 -1.01
C ASN A 44 -7.58 -8.70 -1.28
N GLY A 45 -7.66 -7.49 -1.85
CA GLY A 45 -6.53 -6.59 -2.08
C GLY A 45 -6.22 -5.64 -0.92
N ILE A 46 -7.14 -5.44 0.03
CA ILE A 46 -6.93 -4.53 1.16
C ILE A 46 -5.80 -5.04 2.06
N ARG A 47 -4.84 -4.16 2.36
CA ARG A 47 -3.73 -4.39 3.28
C ARG A 47 -3.73 -3.29 4.35
N GLY A 48 -3.34 -3.66 5.57
CA GLY A 48 -3.16 -2.71 6.67
C GLY A 48 -1.77 -2.07 6.68
N GLY A 49 -1.44 -1.40 7.79
CA GLY A 49 -0.08 -0.93 8.03
C GLY A 49 0.91 -2.09 8.17
N LEU A 50 2.08 -1.97 7.56
CA LEU A 50 3.15 -2.94 7.70
C LEU A 50 3.90 -2.69 9.02
N VAL A 51 3.98 -3.72 9.86
CA VAL A 51 4.77 -3.70 11.09
C VAL A 51 5.82 -4.79 11.00
N GLN A 52 7.09 -4.38 10.95
CA GLN A 52 8.22 -5.29 10.75
C GLN A 52 9.42 -4.87 11.60
N ALA A 53 10.17 -5.87 12.06
CA ALA A 53 11.47 -5.68 12.71
C ALA A 53 12.53 -6.48 11.93
N SER A 54 13.20 -5.82 10.99
CA SER A 54 14.20 -6.44 10.11
C SER A 54 15.53 -6.71 10.83
N MET A 55 15.82 -5.93 11.87
CA MET A 55 16.96 -6.10 12.77
C MET A 55 16.49 -6.26 14.21
N ARG A 56 16.91 -7.35 14.88
CA ARG A 56 16.45 -7.67 16.25
C ARG A 56 17.07 -6.80 17.34
N TYR A 57 18.30 -6.36 17.14
CA TYR A 57 19.03 -5.55 18.11
C TYR A 57 19.98 -4.60 17.40
N ALA A 58 19.92 -3.33 17.78
CA ALA A 58 20.86 -2.30 17.37
C ALA A 58 21.28 -1.49 18.58
N LYS A 59 22.57 -1.17 18.66
CA LYS A 59 23.12 -0.28 19.67
C LYS A 59 23.95 0.79 18.97
N ALA A 60 23.57 2.04 19.16
CA ALA A 60 24.36 3.17 18.70
C ALA A 60 25.66 3.27 19.53
N ASN A 61 26.76 3.67 18.89
CA ASN A 61 28.03 3.96 19.53
C ASN A 61 28.31 5.46 19.41
N ASN A 62 27.90 6.25 20.41
CA ASN A 62 28.23 7.67 20.45
C ASN A 62 28.34 8.17 21.89
N ALA A 63 28.95 9.35 22.05
CA ALA A 63 29.24 9.95 23.35
C ALA A 63 28.01 10.19 24.25
N LYS A 64 26.78 10.10 23.73
CA LYS A 64 25.54 10.24 24.50
C LYS A 64 24.98 8.90 25.00
N THR A 65 25.59 7.78 24.63
CA THR A 65 25.12 6.43 24.97
C THR A 65 25.99 5.77 26.04
N PRO A 66 25.40 5.05 27.03
CA PRO A 66 26.18 4.29 28.00
C PRO A 66 27.06 3.20 27.35
N GLY A 67 28.35 3.19 27.75
CA GLY A 67 29.35 2.28 27.19
C GLY A 67 29.85 2.69 25.80
N TYR A 68 29.94 4.00 25.55
CA TYR A 68 30.63 4.56 24.38
C TYR A 68 32.09 4.10 24.33
N ASP A 69 32.51 3.68 23.14
CA ASP A 69 33.86 3.20 22.86
C ASP A 69 34.45 4.07 21.75
N ASP A 70 35.44 4.89 22.09
CA ASP A 70 36.07 5.85 21.17
C ASP A 70 37.01 5.18 20.15
N THR A 71 37.36 3.91 20.37
CA THR A 71 38.12 3.09 19.43
C THR A 71 37.26 2.54 18.29
N LYS A 72 35.92 2.58 18.43
CA LYS A 72 34.96 2.11 17.43
C LYS A 72 34.37 3.25 16.63
N GLU A 73 33.87 2.91 15.44
CA GLU A 73 33.15 3.86 14.60
C GLU A 73 31.93 4.45 15.34
N LYS A 74 31.72 5.75 15.16
CA LYS A 74 30.59 6.46 15.75
C LYS A 74 29.31 6.14 14.97
N SER A 75 28.25 5.75 15.66
CA SER A 75 26.95 5.46 15.06
C SER A 75 25.80 6.08 15.85
N TRP A 76 24.69 6.32 15.14
CA TRP A 76 23.47 6.93 15.65
C TRP A 76 22.26 6.12 15.18
N ILE A 77 21.20 6.10 15.98
CA ILE A 77 19.90 5.57 15.58
C ILE A 77 18.99 6.76 15.37
N VAL A 78 18.34 6.82 14.21
CA VAL A 78 17.38 7.87 13.86
C VAL A 78 15.96 7.32 14.01
N TYR A 79 15.09 8.12 14.61
CA TYR A 79 13.65 7.89 14.62
C TYR A 79 13.00 8.81 13.60
N GLN A 80 12.30 8.23 12.62
CA GLN A 80 11.59 8.96 11.58
C GLN A 80 10.10 8.63 11.68
N ASP A 81 9.28 9.67 11.64
CA ASP A 81 7.82 9.56 11.66
C ASP A 81 7.24 10.47 10.57
N CYS A 82 6.33 9.92 9.77
CA CYS A 82 5.69 10.66 8.68
C CYS A 82 4.45 11.39 9.21
N ASN A 83 4.51 12.72 9.22
CA ASN A 83 3.35 13.57 9.56
C ASN A 83 2.17 13.30 8.63
N ASN A 84 1.05 12.81 9.17
CA ASN A 84 -0.20 12.58 8.44
C ASN A 84 -0.05 11.68 7.20
N LEU A 85 0.60 10.52 7.36
CA LEU A 85 0.87 9.57 6.28
C LEU A 85 -0.37 9.22 5.44
N TYR A 86 -1.49 8.87 6.09
CA TYR A 86 -2.73 8.54 5.36
C TYR A 86 -3.37 9.77 4.72
N GLY A 87 -3.30 10.96 5.32
CA GLY A 87 -3.81 12.17 4.69
C GLY A 87 -3.04 12.54 3.43
N TRP A 88 -1.71 12.33 3.42
CA TRP A 88 -0.90 12.47 2.20
C TRP A 88 -1.28 11.43 1.14
N ALA A 89 -1.52 10.17 1.54
CA ALA A 89 -1.96 9.13 0.60
C ALA A 89 -3.36 9.43 0.03
N MET A 90 -4.28 9.93 0.84
CA MET A 90 -5.64 10.33 0.44
C MET A 90 -5.67 11.60 -0.41
N SER A 91 -4.58 12.38 -0.48
CA SER A 91 -4.48 13.52 -1.40
C SER A 91 -3.95 13.14 -2.79
N GLN A 92 -3.61 11.87 -3.01
CA GLN A 92 -3.18 11.38 -4.32
C GLN A 92 -4.39 11.08 -5.22
N TYR A 93 -4.14 10.92 -6.53
CA TYR A 93 -5.15 10.44 -7.47
C TYR A 93 -5.64 9.05 -7.06
N MET A 94 -6.94 8.93 -6.81
CA MET A 94 -7.60 7.71 -6.33
C MET A 94 -8.80 7.39 -7.20
N PRO A 95 -9.16 6.10 -7.33
CA PRO A 95 -10.33 5.70 -8.10
C PRO A 95 -11.62 6.18 -7.45
N TYR A 96 -12.49 6.78 -8.24
CA TYR A 96 -13.82 7.23 -7.82
C TYR A 96 -14.94 6.67 -8.71
N GLY A 97 -14.66 6.18 -9.92
CA GLY A 97 -15.67 5.55 -10.76
C GLY A 97 -15.16 4.90 -12.04
N GLY A 98 -16.08 4.74 -13.01
CA GLY A 98 -15.90 4.02 -14.27
C GLY A 98 -15.33 2.59 -14.13
N PHE A 99 -15.74 1.88 -13.08
CA PHE A 99 -15.28 0.51 -12.81
C PHE A 99 -15.73 -0.46 -13.90
N ASN A 100 -14.77 -1.04 -14.63
CA ASN A 100 -15.06 -1.98 -15.71
C ASN A 100 -13.97 -3.05 -15.81
N TRP A 101 -14.38 -4.32 -15.96
CA TRP A 101 -13.47 -5.42 -16.32
C TRP A 101 -12.85 -5.19 -17.68
N VAL A 102 -11.60 -5.60 -17.83
CA VAL A 102 -10.87 -5.50 -19.09
C VAL A 102 -9.95 -6.69 -19.29
N GLU A 103 -9.52 -6.87 -20.54
CA GLU A 103 -8.68 -7.99 -20.96
C GLU A 103 -7.39 -8.11 -20.12
N PRO A 104 -7.03 -9.30 -19.62
CA PRO A 104 -5.89 -9.48 -18.70
C PRO A 104 -4.55 -9.31 -19.42
N THR A 105 -4.02 -8.08 -19.39
CA THR A 105 -2.75 -7.71 -20.02
C THR A 105 -2.00 -6.61 -19.26
N LEU A 106 -0.68 -6.60 -19.38
CA LEU A 106 0.16 -5.48 -18.91
C LEU A 106 0.28 -4.34 -19.93
N ASN A 107 -0.30 -4.49 -21.13
CA ASN A 107 -0.21 -3.48 -22.18
C ASN A 107 -0.74 -2.13 -21.69
N GLY A 108 0.07 -1.09 -21.84
CA GLY A 108 -0.23 0.26 -21.37
C GLY A 108 -0.04 0.48 -19.87
N LEU A 109 0.48 -0.50 -19.11
CA LEU A 109 0.87 -0.29 -17.71
C LEU A 109 1.94 0.82 -17.61
N ASN A 110 2.92 0.82 -18.51
CA ASN A 110 4.01 1.81 -18.51
C ASN A 110 3.59 3.18 -19.03
N ASP A 111 2.39 3.30 -19.61
CA ASP A 111 1.84 4.57 -20.10
C ASP A 111 1.14 5.35 -18.97
N LEU A 112 0.93 4.71 -17.80
CA LEU A 112 0.30 5.32 -16.63
C LEU A 112 1.34 5.98 -15.72
N ASP A 113 0.96 7.13 -15.17
CA ASP A 113 1.73 7.92 -14.21
C ASP A 113 0.90 8.29 -12.96
N ASP A 114 1.51 9.02 -12.03
CA ASP A 114 0.90 9.41 -10.76
C ASP A 114 -0.31 10.36 -10.87
N THR A 115 -0.61 10.86 -12.06
CA THR A 115 -1.71 11.82 -12.32
C THR A 115 -2.62 11.39 -13.46
N SER A 116 -2.47 10.13 -13.91
CA SER A 116 -3.22 9.62 -15.03
C SER A 116 -4.72 9.63 -14.73
N PRO A 117 -5.56 10.00 -15.72
CA PRO A 117 -7.02 10.09 -15.55
C PRO A 117 -7.68 8.72 -15.43
N ILE A 118 -6.90 7.63 -15.61
CA ILE A 118 -7.31 6.27 -15.38
C ILE A 118 -6.31 5.57 -14.46
N GLY A 119 -6.81 4.70 -13.61
CA GLY A 119 -6.08 3.74 -12.82
C GLY A 119 -6.44 2.31 -13.21
N ARG A 120 -5.60 1.37 -12.78
CA ARG A 120 -5.79 -0.07 -12.98
C ARG A 120 -5.46 -0.81 -11.69
N ILE A 121 -6.25 -1.83 -11.39
CA ILE A 121 -6.00 -2.76 -10.29
C ILE A 121 -5.95 -4.16 -10.86
N TYR A 122 -4.82 -4.82 -10.63
CA TYR A 122 -4.45 -6.10 -11.22
C TYR A 122 -4.56 -7.21 -10.21
N GLU A 123 -4.96 -8.40 -10.65
CA GLU A 123 -4.66 -9.67 -10.00
C GLU A 123 -3.56 -10.38 -10.78
N VAL A 124 -2.40 -10.60 -10.15
CA VAL A 124 -1.19 -11.11 -10.80
C VAL A 124 -0.50 -12.19 -10.01
N ASP A 125 0.20 -13.07 -10.72
CA ASP A 125 1.22 -13.94 -10.14
C ASP A 125 2.59 -13.27 -10.30
N VAL A 126 3.33 -13.13 -9.20
CA VAL A 126 4.62 -12.43 -9.17
C VAL A 126 5.67 -13.31 -8.53
N SER A 127 6.79 -13.52 -9.23
CA SER A 127 7.96 -14.19 -8.69
C SER A 127 8.96 -13.18 -8.12
N TYR A 128 9.71 -13.64 -7.12
CA TYR A 128 10.69 -12.84 -6.41
C TYR A 128 12.09 -13.43 -6.62
N PRO A 129 12.88 -12.89 -7.58
CA PRO A 129 14.20 -13.43 -7.89
C PRO A 129 15.13 -13.47 -6.66
N LYS A 130 15.88 -14.57 -6.53
CA LYS A 130 16.69 -14.87 -5.33
C LYS A 130 17.82 -13.86 -5.14
N GLU A 131 18.38 -13.37 -6.23
CA GLU A 131 19.41 -12.34 -6.26
C GLU A 131 18.97 -11.00 -5.66
N LEU A 132 17.67 -10.77 -5.51
CA LEU A 132 17.12 -9.56 -4.88
C LEU A 132 16.93 -9.68 -3.37
N HIS A 133 17.03 -10.89 -2.80
CA HIS A 133 16.65 -11.13 -1.40
C HIS A 133 17.51 -10.32 -0.42
N ASP A 134 18.84 -10.33 -0.60
CA ASP A 134 19.74 -9.55 0.26
C ASP A 134 19.49 -8.04 0.12
N LYS A 135 19.27 -7.57 -1.10
CA LYS A 135 19.00 -6.15 -1.39
C LYS A 135 17.69 -5.66 -0.77
N HIS A 136 16.68 -6.52 -0.71
CA HIS A 136 15.34 -6.16 -0.24
C HIS A 136 15.01 -6.71 1.15
N ASN A 137 16.01 -7.21 1.89
CA ASN A 137 15.84 -7.84 3.20
C ASN A 137 15.16 -6.95 4.24
N ASP A 138 15.40 -5.65 4.18
CA ASP A 138 14.80 -4.71 5.12
C ASP A 138 13.31 -4.45 4.86
N LEU A 139 12.90 -4.45 3.59
CA LEU A 139 11.53 -4.13 3.18
C LEU A 139 11.14 -4.88 1.88
N PRO A 140 10.79 -6.17 1.96
CA PRO A 140 10.34 -6.91 0.79
C PRO A 140 9.05 -6.33 0.19
N PHE A 141 9.02 -6.21 -1.13
CA PHE A 141 7.81 -5.80 -1.87
C PHE A 141 6.66 -6.81 -1.73
N LEU A 142 5.45 -6.31 -1.97
CA LEU A 142 4.20 -7.08 -2.06
C LEU A 142 3.87 -7.89 -0.79
N PRO A 143 3.75 -7.23 0.38
CA PRO A 143 3.39 -7.92 1.61
C PRO A 143 1.98 -8.51 1.50
N GLN A 144 1.81 -9.73 2.02
CA GLN A 144 0.56 -10.49 1.92
C GLN A 144 0.03 -10.88 3.30
N ASN A 145 -1.30 -10.91 3.42
CA ASN A 145 -1.96 -11.34 4.66
C ASN A 145 -1.91 -12.86 4.76
N SER A 146 -1.07 -13.41 5.65
CA SER A 146 -0.93 -14.85 5.87
C SER A 146 -0.84 -15.18 7.36
N ILE A 147 -0.86 -16.46 7.71
CA ILE A 147 -0.68 -16.93 9.09
C ILE A 147 0.79 -17.34 9.25
N PRO A 148 1.60 -16.59 10.04
CA PRO A 148 2.98 -16.97 10.28
C PRO A 148 3.10 -18.35 10.93
N ARG A 149 4.20 -19.07 10.67
CA ARG A 149 4.48 -20.35 11.31
C ARG A 149 4.45 -20.19 12.85
N GLY A 150 3.65 -21.03 13.51
CA GLY A 150 3.48 -20.99 14.97
C GLY A 150 2.51 -19.92 15.47
N SER A 151 1.82 -19.20 14.58
CA SER A 151 0.73 -18.29 14.94
C SER A 151 -0.63 -18.88 14.55
N LYS A 152 -1.69 -18.37 15.17
CA LYS A 152 -3.10 -18.59 14.77
C LYS A 152 -3.73 -17.32 14.19
N VAL A 153 -2.99 -16.22 14.18
CA VAL A 153 -3.49 -14.89 13.82
C VAL A 153 -2.93 -14.53 12.45
N ARG A 154 -3.80 -14.07 11.55
CA ARG A 154 -3.41 -13.55 10.25
C ARG A 154 -2.65 -12.23 10.44
N LYS A 155 -1.51 -12.10 9.80
CA LYS A 155 -0.67 -10.90 9.82
C LYS A 155 -0.28 -10.50 8.41
N LEU A 156 -0.04 -9.21 8.22
CA LEU A 156 0.59 -8.73 7.00
C LEU A 156 2.08 -9.11 7.04
N MET A 157 2.50 -9.94 6.10
CA MET A 157 3.85 -10.50 6.05
C MET A 157 4.57 -10.04 4.79
N ALA A 158 5.73 -9.41 4.95
CA ALA A 158 6.65 -9.16 3.85
C ALA A 158 7.57 -10.38 3.70
N THR A 159 7.34 -11.18 2.66
CA THR A 159 8.12 -12.41 2.37
C THR A 159 8.63 -12.38 0.94
N PHE A 160 9.72 -13.11 0.68
CA PHE A 160 10.24 -13.35 -0.66
C PHE A 160 9.54 -14.49 -1.41
N GLU A 161 8.46 -15.02 -0.85
CA GLU A 161 7.71 -16.10 -1.51
C GLU A 161 7.09 -15.60 -2.81
N LYS A 162 6.86 -16.51 -3.76
CA LYS A 162 6.02 -16.23 -4.91
C LYS A 162 4.65 -15.76 -4.43
N LYS A 163 4.09 -14.77 -5.12
CA LYS A 163 2.73 -14.26 -4.88
C LYS A 163 1.83 -14.82 -5.97
N GLU A 164 0.68 -15.33 -5.57
CA GLU A 164 -0.31 -15.90 -6.48
C GLU A 164 -1.64 -15.19 -6.25
N ASN A 165 -2.34 -14.87 -7.34
CA ASN A 165 -3.58 -14.08 -7.33
C ASN A 165 -3.46 -12.80 -6.48
N TYR A 166 -2.33 -12.11 -6.60
CA TYR A 166 -2.04 -10.94 -5.79
C TYR A 166 -2.72 -9.70 -6.37
N VAL A 167 -3.66 -9.14 -5.61
CA VAL A 167 -4.38 -7.92 -5.99
C VAL A 167 -3.54 -6.68 -5.68
N ILE A 168 -3.30 -5.83 -6.68
CA ILE A 168 -2.38 -4.69 -6.60
C ILE A 168 -2.77 -3.52 -7.50
N HIS A 169 -2.62 -2.30 -6.98
CA HIS A 169 -2.74 -1.07 -7.75
C HIS A 169 -1.54 -0.88 -8.69
N TYR A 170 -1.78 -0.35 -9.90
CA TYR A 170 -0.76 -0.21 -10.95
C TYR A 170 0.53 0.46 -10.49
N ARG A 171 0.47 1.51 -9.67
CA ARG A 171 1.67 2.21 -9.15
C ARG A 171 2.59 1.29 -8.35
N ASN A 172 1.99 0.46 -7.50
CA ASN A 172 2.75 -0.50 -6.70
C ASN A 172 3.30 -1.62 -7.57
N LEU A 173 2.57 -2.02 -8.62
CA LEU A 173 3.04 -3.00 -9.59
C LEU A 173 4.22 -2.47 -10.43
N GLN A 174 4.12 -1.24 -10.94
CA GLN A 174 5.21 -0.54 -11.62
C GLN A 174 6.43 -0.44 -10.70
N GLN A 175 6.23 -0.08 -9.42
CA GLN A 175 7.32 -0.01 -8.44
C GLN A 175 7.98 -1.37 -8.23
N ALA A 176 7.20 -2.45 -8.09
CA ALA A 176 7.72 -3.81 -7.94
C ALA A 176 8.53 -4.25 -9.17
N ILE A 177 7.98 -4.07 -10.38
CA ILE A 177 8.65 -4.41 -11.65
C ILE A 177 9.94 -3.61 -11.82
N LYS A 178 9.89 -2.30 -11.55
CA LYS A 178 11.08 -1.42 -11.61
C LYS A 178 12.19 -1.86 -10.65
N ASN A 179 11.84 -2.56 -9.57
CA ASN A 179 12.80 -3.12 -8.61
C ASN A 179 13.15 -4.60 -8.90
N GLY A 180 12.75 -5.13 -10.06
CA GLY A 180 13.19 -6.44 -10.56
C GLY A 180 12.26 -7.61 -10.23
N LEU A 181 11.09 -7.37 -9.63
CA LEU A 181 10.08 -8.43 -9.49
C LEU A 181 9.50 -8.77 -10.88
N ILE A 182 9.20 -10.05 -11.10
CA ILE A 182 8.78 -10.55 -12.41
C ILE A 182 7.30 -10.95 -12.32
N VAL A 183 6.48 -10.37 -13.20
CA VAL A 183 5.07 -10.76 -13.36
C VAL A 183 5.02 -11.97 -14.26
N GLU A 184 4.62 -13.12 -13.72
CA GLU A 184 4.51 -14.38 -14.44
C GLU A 184 3.19 -14.47 -15.20
N LYS A 185 2.12 -13.91 -14.60
CA LYS A 185 0.77 -14.01 -15.14
C LYS A 185 -0.10 -12.82 -14.71
N VAL A 186 -0.94 -12.35 -15.62
CA VAL A 186 -2.08 -11.47 -15.31
C VAL A 186 -3.34 -12.32 -15.37
N ASN A 187 -4.07 -12.39 -14.27
CA ASN A 187 -5.29 -13.19 -14.18
C ASN A 187 -6.50 -12.37 -14.63
N ILE A 188 -6.71 -11.21 -14.00
CA ILE A 188 -7.83 -10.30 -14.24
C ILE A 188 -7.37 -8.87 -13.87
N TYR A 189 -7.87 -7.83 -14.54
CA TYR A 189 -7.82 -6.46 -14.00
C TYR A 189 -9.08 -5.68 -14.36
N PHE A 190 -9.37 -4.62 -13.60
CA PHE A 190 -10.40 -3.65 -13.95
C PHE A 190 -9.81 -2.23 -14.00
N ILE A 191 -10.41 -1.40 -14.85
CA ILE A 191 -10.09 0.03 -14.95
C ILE A 191 -10.96 0.78 -13.94
N SER A 192 -10.37 1.81 -13.37
CA SER A 192 -11.07 2.84 -12.60
C SER A 192 -10.62 4.22 -13.10
N PHE A 193 -11.49 5.21 -12.96
CA PHE A 193 -11.25 6.63 -13.21
C PHE A 193 -11.17 7.34 -11.86
#